data_AF-N9RXM7-F1
#
_entry.id   AF-N9RXM7-F1
#
_cell.length_a   1.000
_cell.length_b   1.000
_cell.length_c   1.000
_cell.angle_alpha   90.00
_cell.angle_beta   90.00
_cell.angle_gamma   90.00
#
_symmetry.space_group_name_H-M   'P 1'
#
loop_
_entity.id
_entity.type
_entity.pdbx_description
1 polymer ?
#
loop_
_entity_poly.entity_id
_entity_poly.type
_entity_poly.pdbx_seq_one_letter_code
_entity_poly.pdbx_strand_id
1 'polypeptide(L)'
;MALIVQKYGGTSMGTPERILNVARRVKRWHDHGHKVVVVVSAMSGETNRLLALAKAITSTPDPRELDQMVSTGEQVTISMLAMALNSIGVEAKSYTGRQVGIKTDSAFTKARIESIDTEVMSADLDAGRVLVVAGFQGFDADGNITTLGRGGSDTSGVALAAALKADECQIYTDVDGVYTTDPRVAPKAKKVDRISFEEMLEMASLGSKVLQIRSVEFAGKYQVPLRVLSSFDNDDDGAFDEEFKQNVGTLITTEAEDDMEQPIISGIAFNRDEAKLTILGVPDVPGVASKILSPIGAANIEVDMIIQNVEEDGTTDFTFTVNRGELAKAKKILEETATAIGAREVATRDDIVKVSIVGVGMRSHAGVASKMFTALAEEGINILMISTSEIKISVIIEENYLELAVRCLHTVFGLDREHGESSARA
;
A
#
# COMPACT_ATOMS: atom_id res chain seq x y z
N MET A 1 -20.50 6.19 21.24
CA MET A 1 -20.92 5.34 20.10
C MET A 1 -20.20 5.84 18.87
N ALA A 2 -19.23 5.07 18.40
CA ALA A 2 -18.46 5.37 17.18
C ALA A 2 -19.02 4.58 15.98
N LEU A 3 -18.80 5.07 14.78
CA LEU A 3 -18.98 4.35 13.52
C LEU A 3 -17.61 3.86 13.03
N ILE A 4 -17.45 2.54 12.99
CA ILE A 4 -16.19 1.88 12.60
C ILE A 4 -16.40 1.13 11.30
N VAL A 5 -15.51 1.37 10.33
CA VAL A 5 -15.42 0.53 9.12
C VAL A 5 -14.27 -0.45 9.31
N GLN A 6 -14.52 -1.75 9.17
CA GLN A 6 -13.50 -2.78 9.30
C GLN A 6 -13.32 -3.51 7.99
N LYS A 7 -12.11 -3.48 7.43
CA LYS A 7 -11.76 -4.25 6.25
C LYS A 7 -10.99 -5.50 6.66
N TYR A 8 -11.41 -6.68 6.18
CA TYR A 8 -10.70 -7.95 6.36
C TYR A 8 -10.14 -8.46 5.03
N GLY A 9 -8.84 -8.77 5.00
CA GLY A 9 -8.15 -9.32 3.84
C GLY A 9 -8.47 -10.80 3.57
N GLY A 10 -8.01 -11.30 2.41
CA GLY A 10 -8.27 -12.68 1.99
C GLY A 10 -7.68 -13.73 2.93
N THR A 11 -6.55 -13.43 3.58
CA THR A 11 -5.97 -14.29 4.63
C THR A 11 -6.88 -14.37 5.84
N SER A 12 -7.42 -13.25 6.32
CA SER A 12 -8.40 -13.19 7.42
C SER A 12 -9.70 -13.93 7.10
N MET A 13 -10.06 -14.04 5.82
CA MET A 13 -11.29 -14.72 5.35
C MET A 13 -11.03 -16.12 4.78
N GLY A 14 -9.82 -16.67 4.92
CA GLY A 14 -9.36 -17.81 4.13
C GLY A 14 -10.07 -19.15 4.38
N THR A 15 -10.73 -19.33 5.53
CA THR A 15 -11.46 -20.57 5.87
C THR A 15 -12.72 -20.25 6.67
N PRO A 16 -13.73 -21.15 6.73
CA PRO A 16 -14.91 -20.97 7.57
C PRO A 16 -14.58 -20.69 9.04
N GLU A 17 -13.55 -21.32 9.61
CA GLU A 17 -13.09 -21.09 10.98
C GLU A 17 -12.60 -19.65 11.17
N ARG A 18 -11.85 -19.12 10.19
CA ARG A 18 -11.39 -17.73 10.23
C ARG A 18 -12.56 -16.75 10.09
N ILE A 19 -13.54 -17.06 9.25
CA ILE A 19 -14.77 -16.26 9.12
C ILE A 19 -15.56 -16.23 10.44
N LEU A 20 -15.67 -17.36 11.14
CA LEU A 20 -16.27 -17.42 12.47
C LEU A 20 -15.50 -16.59 13.50
N ASN A 21 -14.17 -16.59 13.44
CA ASN A 21 -13.34 -15.74 14.31
C ASN A 21 -13.56 -14.25 14.01
N VAL A 22 -13.64 -13.86 12.74
CA VAL A 22 -13.99 -12.49 12.32
C VAL A 22 -15.40 -12.11 12.81
N ALA A 23 -16.37 -13.00 12.71
CA ALA A 23 -17.73 -12.76 13.23
C ALA A 23 -17.73 -12.49 14.74
N ARG A 24 -16.97 -13.26 15.53
CA ARG A 24 -16.83 -13.02 16.98
C ARG A 24 -16.16 -11.67 17.27
N ARG A 25 -15.15 -11.28 16.49
CA ARG A 25 -14.50 -9.98 16.62
C ARG A 25 -15.47 -8.84 16.35
N VAL A 26 -16.19 -8.89 15.23
CA VAL A 26 -17.20 -7.90 14.86
C VAL A 26 -18.31 -7.83 15.92
N LYS A 27 -18.73 -8.97 16.48
CA LYS A 27 -19.68 -9.02 17.61
C LYS A 27 -19.16 -8.24 18.82
N ARG A 28 -17.87 -8.33 19.18
CA ARG A 28 -17.33 -7.54 20.30
C ARG A 28 -17.51 -6.04 20.07
N TRP A 29 -17.18 -5.53 18.88
CA TRP A 29 -17.40 -4.12 18.54
C TRP A 29 -18.87 -3.73 18.61
N HIS A 30 -19.76 -4.58 18.10
CA HIS A 30 -21.21 -4.36 18.17
C HIS A 30 -21.74 -4.35 19.61
N ASP A 31 -21.30 -5.29 20.46
CA ASP A 31 -21.70 -5.41 21.86
C ASP A 31 -21.24 -4.21 22.72
N HIS A 32 -20.13 -3.56 22.34
CA HIS A 32 -19.68 -2.30 22.93
C HIS A 32 -20.48 -1.07 22.44
N GLY A 33 -21.51 -1.29 21.61
CA GLY A 33 -22.44 -0.25 21.16
C GLY A 33 -21.92 0.57 19.98
N HIS A 34 -20.96 0.07 19.20
CA HIS A 34 -20.50 0.71 17.98
C HIS A 34 -21.38 0.36 16.79
N LYS A 35 -21.51 1.30 15.84
CA LYS A 35 -22.04 1.02 14.51
C LYS A 35 -20.90 0.44 13.67
N VAL A 36 -21.11 -0.72 13.05
CA VAL A 36 -20.04 -1.45 12.36
C VAL A 36 -20.42 -1.74 10.91
N VAL A 37 -19.55 -1.32 10.00
CA VAL A 37 -19.58 -1.71 8.58
C VAL A 37 -18.35 -2.56 8.29
N VAL A 38 -18.55 -3.77 7.80
CA VAL A 38 -17.48 -4.72 7.51
C VAL A 38 -17.30 -4.84 6.00
N VAL A 39 -16.09 -4.58 5.50
CA VAL A 39 -15.70 -4.81 4.11
C VAL A 39 -14.85 -6.07 4.04
N VAL A 40 -15.16 -6.96 3.12
CA VAL A 40 -14.42 -8.23 2.98
C VAL A 40 -13.89 -8.42 1.57
N SER A 41 -12.69 -8.99 1.46
CA SER A 41 -12.15 -9.53 0.22
C SER A 41 -12.68 -10.93 -0.07
N ALA A 42 -12.46 -11.43 -1.28
CA ALA A 42 -12.60 -12.85 -1.57
C ALA A 42 -11.72 -13.69 -0.63
N MET A 43 -12.13 -14.94 -0.38
CA MET A 43 -11.32 -15.89 0.38
C MET A 43 -9.93 -16.09 -0.26
N SER A 44 -8.93 -16.39 0.56
CA SER A 44 -7.55 -16.60 0.10
C SER A 44 -7.47 -17.52 -1.12
N GLY A 45 -6.85 -17.04 -2.20
CA GLY A 45 -6.65 -17.79 -3.45
C GLY A 45 -7.80 -17.74 -4.45
N GLU A 46 -9.02 -17.34 -4.06
CA GLU A 46 -10.19 -17.39 -4.96
C GLU A 46 -10.09 -16.41 -6.14
N THR A 47 -9.65 -15.17 -5.90
CA THR A 47 -9.41 -14.20 -6.98
C THR A 47 -8.42 -14.76 -8.01
N ASN A 48 -7.32 -15.36 -7.55
CA ASN A 48 -6.30 -15.96 -8.43
C ASN A 48 -6.87 -17.15 -9.21
N ARG A 49 -7.69 -17.99 -8.56
CA ARG A 49 -8.38 -19.12 -9.20
C ARG A 49 -9.31 -18.63 -10.32
N LEU A 50 -10.10 -17.58 -10.07
CA LEU A 50 -11.00 -16.99 -11.07
C LEU A 50 -10.22 -16.39 -12.25
N LEU A 51 -9.15 -15.64 -11.98
CA LEU A 51 -8.28 -15.09 -13.02
C LEU A 51 -7.60 -16.18 -13.87
N ALA A 52 -7.17 -17.28 -13.24
CA ALA A 52 -6.57 -18.42 -13.94
C ALA A 52 -7.59 -19.13 -14.86
N LEU A 53 -8.83 -19.29 -14.41
CA LEU A 53 -9.91 -19.86 -15.22
C LEU A 53 -10.24 -18.97 -16.43
N ALA A 54 -10.31 -17.65 -16.25
CA ALA A 54 -10.51 -16.73 -17.38
C ALA A 54 -9.38 -16.86 -18.43
N LYS A 55 -8.13 -16.94 -17.97
CA LYS A 55 -6.95 -17.14 -18.84
C LYS A 55 -6.93 -18.50 -19.54
N ALA A 56 -7.53 -19.53 -18.94
CA ALA A 56 -7.66 -20.84 -19.56
C ALA A 56 -8.65 -20.85 -20.73
N ILE A 57 -9.60 -19.91 -20.76
CA ILE A 57 -10.55 -19.74 -21.87
C ILE A 57 -9.91 -18.92 -23.00
N THR A 58 -9.25 -17.81 -22.66
CA THR A 58 -8.60 -16.92 -23.64
C THR A 58 -7.39 -16.22 -23.02
N SER A 59 -6.33 -16.02 -23.82
CA SER A 59 -5.13 -15.29 -23.41
C SER A 59 -5.39 -13.79 -23.22
N THR A 60 -6.47 -13.26 -23.80
CA THR A 60 -6.89 -11.86 -23.69
C THR A 60 -8.37 -11.80 -23.30
N PRO A 61 -8.72 -12.07 -22.02
CA PRO A 61 -10.10 -11.95 -21.54
C PRO A 61 -10.63 -10.53 -21.74
N ASP A 62 -11.90 -10.42 -22.11
CA ASP A 62 -12.58 -9.13 -22.15
C ASP A 62 -12.61 -8.53 -20.73
N PRO A 63 -12.13 -7.28 -20.54
CA PRO A 63 -12.06 -6.67 -19.20
C PRO A 63 -13.41 -6.57 -18.48
N ARG A 64 -14.52 -6.34 -19.21
CA ARG A 64 -15.86 -6.23 -18.62
C ARG A 64 -16.31 -7.58 -18.06
N GLU A 65 -16.14 -8.65 -18.84
CA GLU A 65 -16.48 -10.00 -18.38
C GLU A 65 -15.58 -10.47 -17.25
N LEU A 66 -14.33 -10.02 -17.24
CA LEU A 66 -13.40 -10.33 -16.15
C LEU A 66 -13.87 -9.71 -14.84
N ASP A 67 -14.31 -8.45 -14.85
CA ASP A 67 -14.87 -7.77 -13.67
C ASP A 67 -16.13 -8.48 -13.16
N GLN A 68 -17.02 -8.86 -14.09
CA GLN A 68 -18.21 -9.66 -13.78
C GLN A 68 -17.83 -10.96 -13.07
N MET A 69 -16.86 -11.70 -13.61
CA MET A 69 -16.44 -12.99 -13.06
C MET A 69 -15.74 -12.86 -11.70
N VAL A 70 -14.76 -11.97 -11.58
CA VAL A 70 -13.90 -11.89 -10.39
C VAL A 70 -14.66 -11.33 -9.18
N SER A 71 -15.61 -10.41 -9.40
CA SER A 71 -16.46 -9.85 -8.32
C SER A 71 -17.27 -10.89 -7.54
N THR A 72 -17.47 -12.10 -8.09
CA THR A 72 -18.21 -13.18 -7.42
C THR A 72 -17.49 -13.70 -6.19
N GLY A 73 -16.16 -13.57 -6.12
CA GLY A 73 -15.37 -13.99 -4.96
C GLY A 73 -15.81 -13.29 -3.67
N GLU A 74 -15.92 -11.96 -3.72
CA GLU A 74 -16.40 -11.17 -2.57
C GLU A 74 -17.87 -11.41 -2.26
N GLN A 75 -18.71 -11.68 -3.26
CA GLN A 75 -20.15 -11.96 -3.06
C GLN A 75 -20.38 -13.23 -2.23
N VAL A 76 -19.54 -14.25 -2.41
CA VAL A 76 -19.55 -15.45 -1.57
C VAL A 76 -19.16 -15.09 -0.13
N THR A 77 -18.05 -14.36 0.05
CA THR A 77 -17.53 -14.02 1.38
C THR A 77 -18.51 -13.18 2.22
N ILE A 78 -19.15 -12.15 1.63
CA ILE A 78 -20.11 -11.31 2.38
C ILE A 78 -21.27 -12.13 2.93
N SER A 79 -21.73 -13.12 2.16
CA SER A 79 -22.85 -13.97 2.53
C SER A 79 -22.46 -14.91 3.66
N MET A 80 -21.25 -15.50 3.60
CA MET A 80 -20.71 -16.35 4.65
C MET A 80 -20.55 -15.61 5.98
N LEU A 81 -19.99 -14.40 5.96
CA LEU A 81 -19.81 -13.61 7.18
C LEU A 81 -21.15 -13.14 7.76
N ALA A 82 -22.10 -12.70 6.91
CA ALA A 82 -23.45 -12.35 7.38
C ALA A 82 -24.16 -13.55 8.02
N MET A 83 -24.06 -14.76 7.43
CA MET A 83 -24.60 -15.97 8.05
C MET A 83 -23.92 -16.29 9.40
N ALA A 84 -22.60 -16.14 9.48
CA ALA A 84 -21.85 -16.34 10.72
C ALA A 84 -22.30 -15.38 11.84
N LEU A 85 -22.43 -14.08 11.54
CA LEU A 85 -22.91 -13.07 12.49
C LEU A 85 -24.34 -13.35 12.96
N ASN A 86 -25.25 -13.64 12.03
CA ASN A 86 -26.64 -13.96 12.38
C ASN A 86 -26.71 -15.22 13.26
N SER A 87 -25.85 -16.22 13.03
CA SER A 87 -25.81 -17.45 13.84
C SER A 87 -25.37 -17.23 15.29
N ILE A 88 -24.67 -16.11 15.58
CA ILE A 88 -24.22 -15.73 16.92
C ILE A 88 -25.03 -14.56 17.51
N GLY A 89 -26.22 -14.30 16.95
CA GLY A 89 -27.18 -13.34 17.48
C GLY A 89 -26.93 -11.87 17.12
N VAL A 90 -26.07 -11.59 16.13
CA VAL A 90 -25.85 -10.24 15.61
C VAL A 90 -26.58 -10.11 14.29
N GLU A 91 -27.61 -9.25 14.23
CA GLU A 91 -28.36 -9.02 13.00
C GLU A 91 -27.44 -8.38 11.95
N ALA A 92 -27.12 -9.13 10.91
CA ALA A 92 -26.20 -8.71 9.87
C ALA A 92 -26.81 -8.83 8.48
N LYS A 93 -26.50 -7.86 7.61
CA LYS A 93 -26.99 -7.81 6.24
C LYS A 93 -25.86 -7.59 5.25
N SER A 94 -25.81 -8.45 4.23
CA SER A 94 -24.79 -8.42 3.19
C SER A 94 -25.18 -7.51 2.03
N TYR A 95 -24.17 -6.90 1.42
CA TYR A 95 -24.31 -5.87 0.39
C TYR A 95 -23.24 -6.01 -0.70
N THR A 96 -23.66 -6.01 -1.95
CA THR A 96 -22.76 -5.81 -3.10
C THR A 96 -22.43 -4.33 -3.27
N GLY A 97 -21.34 -4.01 -3.98
CA GLY A 97 -20.96 -2.62 -4.26
C GLY A 97 -22.07 -1.81 -4.94
N ARG A 98 -22.88 -2.47 -5.79
CA ARG A 98 -24.05 -1.85 -6.43
C ARG A 98 -25.16 -1.51 -5.45
N GLN A 99 -25.45 -2.38 -4.49
CA GLN A 99 -26.53 -2.17 -3.52
C GLN A 99 -26.21 -1.06 -2.51
N VAL A 100 -24.91 -0.77 -2.28
CA VAL A 100 -24.45 0.39 -1.48
C VAL A 100 -24.01 1.57 -2.34
N GLY A 101 -24.40 1.57 -3.62
CA GLY A 101 -24.24 2.73 -4.49
C GLY A 101 -22.81 3.15 -4.82
N ILE A 102 -21.83 2.24 -4.82
CA ILE A 102 -20.45 2.54 -5.24
C ILE A 102 -20.40 2.72 -6.76
N LYS A 103 -20.54 3.96 -7.22
CA LYS A 103 -20.47 4.33 -8.64
C LYS A 103 -19.03 4.54 -9.07
N THR A 104 -18.67 4.06 -10.25
CA THR A 104 -17.33 4.16 -10.80
C THR A 104 -17.34 4.60 -12.27
N ASP A 105 -16.15 4.95 -12.78
CA ASP A 105 -15.92 4.98 -14.22
C ASP A 105 -15.96 3.56 -14.84
N SER A 106 -15.96 3.49 -16.18
CA SER A 106 -15.95 2.21 -16.95
C SER A 106 -14.52 1.70 -17.25
N ALA A 107 -13.52 2.12 -16.46
CA ALA A 107 -12.15 1.61 -16.61
C ALA A 107 -12.03 0.23 -15.95
N PHE A 108 -12.67 -0.79 -16.55
CA PHE A 108 -12.71 -2.16 -16.04
C PHE A 108 -11.33 -2.67 -15.62
N THR A 109 -11.28 -3.52 -14.58
CA THR A 109 -10.08 -4.02 -13.88
C THR A 109 -9.32 -3.00 -13.03
N LYS A 110 -9.63 -1.71 -13.12
CA LYS A 110 -8.92 -0.62 -12.43
C LYS A 110 -9.78 0.63 -12.24
N ALA A 111 -11.08 0.44 -12.05
CA ALA A 111 -12.05 1.52 -12.04
C ALA A 111 -11.82 2.50 -10.88
N ARG A 112 -12.29 3.74 -11.06
CA ARG A 112 -12.23 4.80 -10.04
C ARG A 112 -13.59 5.10 -9.47
N ILE A 113 -13.69 5.11 -8.13
CA ILE A 113 -14.90 5.48 -7.40
C ILE A 113 -15.18 6.97 -7.64
N GLU A 114 -16.37 7.27 -8.14
CA GLU A 114 -16.84 8.64 -8.37
C GLU A 114 -17.73 9.11 -7.23
N SER A 115 -18.61 8.25 -6.72
CA SER A 115 -19.52 8.54 -5.60
C SER A 115 -20.02 7.28 -4.91
N ILE A 116 -20.53 7.44 -3.69
CA ILE A 116 -21.14 6.38 -2.88
C ILE A 116 -22.47 6.90 -2.33
N ASP A 117 -23.54 6.13 -2.51
CA ASP A 117 -24.84 6.40 -1.90
C ASP A 117 -24.91 5.78 -0.50
N THR A 118 -25.21 6.59 0.51
CA THR A 118 -25.22 6.17 1.91
C THR A 118 -26.61 5.94 2.48
N GLU A 119 -27.69 6.20 1.73
CA GLU A 119 -29.06 6.18 2.27
C GLU A 119 -29.44 4.79 2.79
N VAL A 120 -29.22 3.76 1.97
CA VAL A 120 -29.54 2.37 2.31
C VAL A 120 -28.72 1.88 3.51
N MET A 121 -27.43 2.25 3.56
CA MET A 121 -26.55 1.87 4.65
C MET A 121 -26.95 2.56 5.96
N SER A 122 -27.25 3.85 5.90
CA SER A 122 -27.60 4.64 7.09
C SER A 122 -28.87 4.10 7.76
N ALA A 123 -29.89 3.75 6.97
CA ALA A 123 -31.13 3.17 7.49
C ALA A 123 -30.91 1.83 8.22
N ASP A 124 -30.07 0.94 7.69
CA ASP A 124 -29.77 -0.33 8.36
C ASP A 124 -28.87 -0.16 9.59
N LEU A 125 -27.91 0.78 9.55
CA LEU A 125 -27.08 1.12 10.70
C LEU A 125 -27.90 1.72 11.85
N ASP A 126 -28.89 2.57 11.53
CA ASP A 126 -29.82 3.14 12.52
C ASP A 126 -30.76 2.07 13.12
N ALA A 127 -31.03 1.00 12.37
CA ALA A 127 -31.72 -0.19 12.87
C ALA A 127 -30.82 -1.11 13.74
N GLY A 128 -29.56 -0.73 13.98
CA GLY A 128 -28.62 -1.48 14.83
C GLY A 128 -27.99 -2.71 14.16
N ARG A 129 -28.11 -2.82 12.83
CA ARG A 129 -27.54 -3.94 12.05
C ARG A 129 -26.06 -3.74 11.79
N VAL A 130 -25.35 -4.86 11.70
CA VAL A 130 -23.99 -4.88 11.12
C VAL A 130 -24.10 -5.01 9.60
N LEU A 131 -23.43 -4.14 8.86
CA LEU A 131 -23.40 -4.23 7.39
C LEU A 131 -22.18 -5.01 6.94
N VAL A 132 -22.35 -5.92 5.98
CA VAL A 132 -21.23 -6.69 5.39
C VAL A 132 -21.16 -6.40 3.89
N VAL A 133 -20.23 -5.55 3.48
CA VAL A 133 -20.12 -5.02 2.12
C VAL A 133 -19.01 -5.74 1.34
N ALA A 134 -19.29 -6.05 0.08
CA ALA A 134 -18.30 -6.60 -0.82
C ALA A 134 -17.30 -5.52 -1.20
N GLY A 135 -16.02 -5.73 -0.83
CA GLY A 135 -14.95 -4.85 -1.30
C GLY A 135 -14.68 -5.03 -2.79
N PHE A 136 -13.71 -4.28 -3.32
CA PHE A 136 -13.13 -4.45 -4.66
C PHE A 136 -14.06 -4.17 -5.84
N GLN A 137 -15.38 -4.09 -5.65
CA GLN A 137 -16.36 -3.95 -6.72
C GLN A 137 -17.19 -2.65 -6.64
N GLY A 138 -17.68 -2.21 -7.79
CA GLY A 138 -18.61 -1.10 -7.98
C GLY A 138 -19.47 -1.31 -9.22
N PHE A 139 -20.06 -0.22 -9.73
CA PHE A 139 -20.77 -0.25 -11.01
C PHE A 139 -20.63 1.07 -11.78
N ASP A 140 -20.63 0.99 -13.11
CA ASP A 140 -20.59 2.17 -13.97
C ASP A 140 -21.99 2.74 -14.28
N ALA A 141 -22.04 3.81 -15.09
CA ALA A 141 -23.28 4.48 -15.48
C ALA A 141 -24.28 3.58 -16.23
N ASP A 142 -23.78 2.55 -16.94
CA ASP A 142 -24.60 1.57 -17.67
C ASP A 142 -25.05 0.40 -16.77
N GLY A 143 -24.58 0.37 -15.53
CA GLY A 143 -24.88 -0.68 -14.57
C GLY A 143 -24.06 -1.96 -14.77
N ASN A 144 -22.93 -1.89 -15.47
CA ASN A 144 -21.97 -2.99 -15.52
C ASN A 144 -21.26 -3.12 -14.17
N ILE A 145 -20.88 -4.34 -13.78
CA ILE A 145 -19.99 -4.53 -12.64
C ILE A 145 -18.60 -4.07 -13.02
N THR A 146 -17.96 -3.32 -12.13
CA THR A 146 -16.58 -2.88 -12.27
C THR A 146 -15.75 -3.33 -11.08
N THR A 147 -14.44 -3.48 -11.28
CA THR A 147 -13.50 -3.77 -10.21
C THR A 147 -12.45 -2.67 -10.06
N LEU A 148 -12.00 -2.44 -8.82
CA LEU A 148 -11.12 -1.33 -8.45
C LEU A 148 -9.63 -1.65 -8.64
N GLY A 149 -9.30 -2.85 -9.11
CA GLY A 149 -7.94 -3.33 -9.27
C GLY A 149 -7.28 -3.78 -7.97
N ARG A 150 -5.95 -3.92 -8.00
CA ARG A 150 -5.16 -4.39 -6.85
C ARG A 150 -5.39 -3.47 -5.65
N GLY A 151 -5.64 -4.07 -4.48
CA GLY A 151 -5.96 -3.31 -3.27
C GLY A 151 -7.36 -2.70 -3.24
N GLY A 152 -8.24 -3.13 -4.16
CA GLY A 152 -9.59 -2.58 -4.28
C GLY A 152 -10.41 -2.72 -2.99
N SER A 153 -10.27 -3.81 -2.23
CA SER A 153 -11.02 -3.95 -0.96
C SER A 153 -10.58 -2.94 0.11
N ASP A 154 -9.28 -2.62 0.20
CA ASP A 154 -8.80 -1.56 1.11
C ASP A 154 -9.38 -0.21 0.68
N THR A 155 -9.34 0.06 -0.63
CA THR A 155 -9.94 1.28 -1.22
C THR A 155 -11.44 1.37 -0.92
N SER A 156 -12.19 0.27 -1.03
CA SER A 156 -13.61 0.21 -0.66
C SER A 156 -13.84 0.53 0.82
N GLY A 157 -13.03 -0.03 1.73
CA GLY A 157 -13.10 0.25 3.16
C GLY A 157 -12.93 1.73 3.46
N VAL A 158 -11.87 2.34 2.93
CA VAL A 158 -11.61 3.77 3.12
C VAL A 158 -12.69 4.64 2.47
N ALA A 159 -13.15 4.29 1.26
CA ALA A 159 -14.19 5.07 0.58
C ALA A 159 -15.52 5.04 1.32
N LEU A 160 -15.92 3.89 1.86
CA LEU A 160 -17.12 3.77 2.70
C LEU A 160 -16.97 4.56 4.00
N ALA A 161 -15.79 4.52 4.63
CA ALA A 161 -15.50 5.32 5.82
C ALA A 161 -15.60 6.82 5.54
N ALA A 162 -15.05 7.29 4.41
CA ALA A 162 -15.19 8.68 3.97
C ALA A 162 -16.65 9.07 3.72
N ALA A 163 -17.40 8.24 2.99
CA ALA A 163 -18.78 8.52 2.63
C ALA A 163 -19.72 8.55 3.84
N LEU A 164 -19.52 7.63 4.78
CA LEU A 164 -20.33 7.52 5.99
C LEU A 164 -19.83 8.41 7.14
N LYS A 165 -18.70 9.11 6.96
CA LYS A 165 -18.02 9.90 8.01
C LYS A 165 -17.72 9.06 9.25
N ALA A 166 -17.14 7.89 9.04
CA ALA A 166 -16.73 6.99 10.11
C ALA A 166 -15.62 7.61 10.96
N ASP A 167 -15.59 7.26 12.25
CA ASP A 167 -14.58 7.72 13.20
C ASP A 167 -13.21 7.10 12.89
N GLU A 168 -13.18 5.86 12.41
CA GLU A 168 -11.96 5.15 12.05
C GLU A 168 -12.24 4.07 10.98
N CYS A 169 -11.30 3.86 10.08
CA CYS A 169 -11.26 2.71 9.17
C CYS A 169 -10.13 1.76 9.56
N GLN A 170 -10.49 0.56 9.98
CA GLN A 170 -9.60 -0.47 10.48
C GLN A 170 -9.28 -1.47 9.38
N ILE A 171 -8.01 -1.58 9.02
CA ILE A 171 -7.51 -2.55 8.03
C ILE A 171 -6.91 -3.74 8.78
N TYR A 172 -7.66 -4.84 8.81
CA TYR A 172 -7.23 -6.10 9.39
C TYR A 172 -6.47 -6.95 8.38
N THR A 173 -5.24 -7.33 8.76
CA THR A 173 -4.31 -8.14 7.97
C THR A 173 -3.63 -9.21 8.84
N ASP A 174 -2.54 -9.78 8.35
CA ASP A 174 -1.67 -10.76 8.99
C ASP A 174 -0.53 -10.18 9.85
N VAL A 175 -0.41 -8.86 9.87
CA VAL A 175 0.49 -8.10 10.75
C VAL A 175 -0.30 -7.23 11.72
N ASP A 176 0.26 -7.01 12.91
CA ASP A 176 -0.34 -6.26 14.01
C ASP A 176 -0.12 -4.74 13.90
N GLY A 177 0.54 -4.27 12.84
CA GLY A 177 0.78 -2.87 12.58
C GLY A 177 1.79 -2.65 11.47
N VAL A 178 2.19 -1.39 11.31
CA VAL A 178 3.33 -0.98 10.48
C VAL A 178 4.56 -0.97 11.36
N TYR A 179 5.65 -1.54 10.85
CA TYR A 179 6.93 -1.60 11.55
C TYR A 179 7.91 -0.57 10.99
N THR A 180 8.89 -0.16 11.80
CA THR A 180 9.98 0.73 11.37
C THR A 180 10.76 0.18 10.18
N THR A 181 10.79 -1.13 9.97
CA THR A 181 11.23 -1.78 8.74
C THR A 181 10.69 -3.20 8.70
N ASP A 182 10.95 -3.96 7.62
CA ASP A 182 10.56 -5.37 7.55
C ASP A 182 11.27 -6.19 8.66
N PRO A 183 10.52 -6.77 9.63
CA PRO A 183 11.11 -7.54 10.73
C PRO A 183 11.90 -8.77 10.28
N ARG A 184 11.65 -9.29 9.06
CA ARG A 184 12.41 -10.40 8.47
C ARG A 184 13.83 -9.99 8.09
N VAL A 185 14.04 -8.70 7.78
CA VAL A 185 15.36 -8.15 7.41
C VAL A 185 16.07 -7.60 8.64
N ALA A 186 15.38 -6.82 9.47
CA ALA A 186 15.91 -6.35 10.75
C ALA A 186 15.05 -6.87 11.91
N PRO A 187 15.49 -7.95 12.60
CA PRO A 187 14.71 -8.57 13.67
C PRO A 187 14.37 -7.64 14.83
N LYS A 188 15.10 -6.54 15.02
CA LYS A 188 14.84 -5.54 16.06
C LYS A 188 13.83 -4.46 15.66
N ALA A 189 13.16 -4.60 14.51
CA ALA A 189 12.11 -3.69 14.08
C ALA A 189 11.04 -3.52 15.17
N LYS A 190 10.61 -2.28 15.40
CA LYS A 190 9.55 -1.93 16.34
C LYS A 190 8.26 -1.59 15.59
N LYS A 191 7.12 -1.92 16.18
CA LYS A 191 5.83 -1.44 15.70
C LYS A 191 5.78 0.07 15.90
N VAL A 192 5.29 0.78 14.90
CA VAL A 192 5.05 2.21 14.96
C VAL A 192 3.64 2.43 15.48
N ASP A 193 3.47 3.21 16.54
CA ASP A 193 2.12 3.43 17.10
C ASP A 193 1.31 4.40 16.24
N ARG A 194 1.98 5.43 15.71
CA ARG A 194 1.36 6.46 14.84
C ARG A 194 2.30 6.87 13.71
N ILE A 195 1.76 7.05 12.52
CA ILE A 195 2.50 7.50 11.33
C ILE A 195 1.63 8.45 10.50
N SER A 196 2.23 9.45 9.85
CA SER A 196 1.46 10.34 8.98
C SER A 196 1.05 9.68 7.67
N PHE A 197 0.03 10.22 6.99
CA PHE A 197 -0.30 9.79 5.62
C PHE A 197 0.87 9.97 4.66
N GLU A 198 1.63 11.07 4.78
CA GLU A 198 2.79 11.34 3.91
C GLU A 198 3.88 10.26 4.07
N GLU A 199 4.22 9.92 5.31
CA GLU A 199 5.22 8.89 5.59
C GLU A 199 4.76 7.50 5.17
N MET A 200 3.49 7.16 5.42
CA MET A 200 2.95 5.86 5.01
C MET A 200 2.91 5.73 3.49
N LEU A 201 2.58 6.80 2.75
CA LEU A 201 2.64 6.80 1.28
C LEU A 201 4.05 6.56 0.78
N GLU A 202 5.03 7.26 1.35
CA GLU A 202 6.44 7.06 1.00
C GLU A 202 6.88 5.63 1.32
N MET A 203 6.61 5.11 2.51
CA MET A 203 6.95 3.72 2.89
C MET A 203 6.27 2.68 1.99
N ALA A 204 4.99 2.86 1.66
CA ALA A 204 4.23 1.95 0.80
C ALA A 204 4.77 1.94 -0.64
N SER A 205 5.15 3.11 -1.16
CA SER A 205 5.75 3.24 -2.50
C SER A 205 7.10 2.54 -2.64
N LEU A 206 7.82 2.36 -1.52
CA LEU A 206 9.18 1.83 -1.50
C LEU A 206 9.26 0.35 -1.12
N GLY A 207 8.13 -0.35 -1.08
CA GLY A 207 8.08 -1.80 -0.88
C GLY A 207 7.42 -2.28 0.41
N SER A 208 6.90 -1.38 1.27
CA SER A 208 6.05 -1.81 2.39
C SER A 208 4.72 -2.35 1.85
N LYS A 209 4.54 -3.69 1.93
CA LYS A 209 3.39 -4.39 1.33
C LYS A 209 2.14 -4.44 2.22
N VAL A 210 2.19 -3.82 3.40
CA VAL A 210 1.13 -3.91 4.41
C VAL A 210 -0.15 -3.21 3.98
N LEU A 211 -0.02 -2.04 3.32
CA LEU A 211 -1.14 -1.25 2.83
C LEU A 211 -0.99 -0.93 1.35
N GLN A 212 -2.13 -0.77 0.69
CA GLN A 212 -2.18 -0.40 -0.71
C GLN A 212 -2.12 1.13 -0.82
N ILE A 213 -1.19 1.64 -1.62
CA ILE A 213 -0.92 3.09 -1.76
C ILE A 213 -2.22 3.86 -1.98
N ARG A 214 -3.06 3.37 -2.90
CA ARG A 214 -4.34 3.98 -3.26
C ARG A 214 -5.31 4.15 -2.09
N SER A 215 -5.35 3.22 -1.13
CA SER A 215 -6.21 3.37 0.04
C SER A 215 -5.68 4.43 1.01
N VAL A 216 -4.36 4.55 1.14
CA VAL A 216 -3.72 5.59 1.96
C VAL A 216 -3.90 6.97 1.33
N GLU A 217 -3.75 7.09 0.00
CA GLU A 217 -4.00 8.33 -0.74
C GLU A 217 -5.46 8.80 -0.56
N PHE A 218 -6.40 7.86 -0.66
CA PHE A 218 -7.82 8.16 -0.48
C PHE A 218 -8.08 8.59 0.97
N ALA A 219 -7.50 7.91 1.95
CA ALA A 219 -7.67 8.25 3.36
C ALA A 219 -7.13 9.66 3.67
N GLY A 220 -5.92 9.99 3.19
CA GLY A 220 -5.35 11.32 3.33
C GLY A 220 -6.20 12.40 2.66
N LYS A 221 -6.69 12.15 1.45
CA LYS A 221 -7.54 13.11 0.73
C LYS A 221 -8.83 13.44 1.48
N TYR A 222 -9.47 12.44 2.08
CA TYR A 222 -10.74 12.59 2.79
C TYR A 222 -10.60 12.68 4.31
N GLN A 223 -9.35 12.75 4.82
CA GLN A 223 -9.03 12.85 6.24
C GLN A 223 -9.67 11.73 7.08
N VAL A 224 -9.63 10.49 6.58
CA VAL A 224 -10.17 9.30 7.27
C VAL A 224 -9.06 8.65 8.08
N PRO A 225 -9.13 8.61 9.43
CA PRO A 225 -8.14 7.90 10.24
C PRO A 225 -8.12 6.41 9.87
N LEU A 226 -6.93 5.88 9.54
CA LEU A 226 -6.75 4.45 9.27
C LEU A 226 -6.02 3.76 10.40
N ARG A 227 -6.43 2.57 10.79
CA ARG A 227 -5.67 1.74 11.74
C ARG A 227 -5.32 0.40 11.13
N VAL A 228 -4.04 0.03 11.14
CA VAL A 228 -3.57 -1.30 10.73
C VAL A 228 -3.58 -2.22 11.95
N LEU A 229 -4.22 -3.37 11.81
CA LEU A 229 -4.43 -4.35 12.89
C LEU A 229 -4.21 -5.77 12.39
N SER A 230 -3.85 -6.66 13.30
CA SER A 230 -3.81 -8.10 13.04
C SER A 230 -5.18 -8.72 13.28
N SER A 231 -5.62 -9.53 12.34
CA SER A 231 -6.81 -10.38 12.52
C SER A 231 -6.55 -11.62 13.38
N PHE A 232 -5.29 -11.89 13.71
CA PHE A 232 -4.83 -13.08 14.44
C PHE A 232 -4.60 -12.83 15.93
N ASP A 233 -4.68 -11.57 16.40
CA ASP A 233 -4.40 -11.20 17.79
C ASP A 233 -5.60 -11.44 18.71
N ASN A 234 -5.30 -11.51 20.01
CA ASN A 234 -6.23 -11.93 21.08
C ASN A 234 -7.11 -10.77 21.55
N ASP A 235 -8.43 -11.05 21.59
CA ASP A 235 -9.57 -10.52 22.37
C ASP A 235 -9.65 -9.08 22.95
N ASP A 236 -8.65 -8.22 22.81
CA ASP A 236 -8.62 -6.83 23.30
C ASP A 236 -9.24 -5.83 22.30
N ASP A 237 -10.29 -6.24 21.59
CA ASP A 237 -10.99 -5.38 20.63
C ASP A 237 -12.32 -4.85 21.19
N GLY A 238 -12.72 -3.67 20.73
CA GLY A 238 -14.08 -3.17 20.85
C GLY A 238 -14.31 -2.12 21.92
N ALA A 239 -13.40 -1.95 22.90
CA ALA A 239 -13.54 -0.90 23.91
C ALA A 239 -13.43 0.52 23.32
N PHE A 240 -12.57 0.68 22.29
CA PHE A 240 -12.30 1.94 21.57
C PHE A 240 -12.07 3.15 22.50
N ASP A 241 -11.45 2.91 23.66
CA ASP A 241 -11.05 3.90 24.63
C ASP A 241 -9.67 4.49 24.29
N GLU A 242 -9.17 5.38 25.14
CA GLU A 242 -7.86 6.01 24.93
C GLU A 242 -6.72 5.00 24.97
N GLU A 243 -6.85 3.93 25.75
CA GLU A 243 -5.86 2.85 25.78
C GLU A 243 -5.78 2.13 24.43
N PHE A 244 -6.94 1.79 23.84
CA PHE A 244 -7.00 1.22 22.49
C PHE A 244 -6.39 2.17 21.46
N LYS A 245 -6.79 3.45 21.48
CA LYS A 245 -6.36 4.42 20.47
C LYS A 245 -4.86 4.65 20.49
N GLN A 246 -4.24 4.59 21.68
CA GLN A 246 -2.81 4.85 21.87
C GLN A 246 -1.94 3.61 21.64
N ASN A 247 -2.39 2.41 22.01
CA ASN A 247 -1.49 1.24 22.09
C ASN A 247 -1.76 0.14 21.06
N VAL A 248 -2.94 0.12 20.44
CA VAL A 248 -3.37 -1.01 19.59
C VAL A 248 -3.18 -0.68 18.10
N GLY A 249 -2.53 -1.59 17.37
CA GLY A 249 -2.26 -1.39 15.96
C GLY A 249 -1.26 -0.29 15.65
N THR A 250 -1.34 0.23 14.42
CA THR A 250 -0.70 1.50 14.00
C THR A 250 -1.78 2.43 13.46
N LEU A 251 -1.88 3.64 14.01
CA LEU A 251 -2.78 4.68 13.52
C LEU A 251 -2.09 5.53 12.44
N ILE A 252 -2.78 5.75 11.34
CA ILE A 252 -2.36 6.59 10.22
C ILE A 252 -3.34 7.76 10.13
N THR A 253 -2.81 8.97 10.28
CA THR A 253 -3.61 10.21 10.33
C THR A 253 -2.78 11.40 9.83
N THR A 254 -3.40 12.58 9.69
CA THR A 254 -2.70 13.82 9.32
C THR A 254 -1.94 14.39 10.50
N GLU A 255 -2.48 14.23 11.70
CA GLU A 255 -1.92 14.70 12.96
C GLU A 255 -1.18 13.55 13.66
N ALA A 256 0.10 13.37 13.32
CA ALA A 256 1.03 12.99 14.38
C ALA A 256 1.01 14.20 15.33
N GLU A 257 0.28 14.09 16.44
CA GLU A 257 0.06 15.18 17.39
C GLU A 257 1.36 15.94 17.69
N ASP A 258 1.21 17.22 18.04
CA ASP A 258 2.21 18.23 18.41
C ASP A 258 3.11 17.82 19.60
N ASP A 259 3.69 16.61 19.59
CA ASP A 259 4.79 16.28 20.47
C ASP A 259 6.05 16.93 19.92
N MET A 260 6.65 17.78 20.75
CA MET A 260 7.94 18.46 20.50
C MET A 260 9.10 17.50 20.15
N GLU A 261 8.92 16.18 20.32
CA GLU A 261 9.93 15.14 20.11
C GLU A 261 9.49 14.08 19.07
N GLN A 262 9.03 14.51 17.89
CA GLN A 262 8.81 13.55 16.80
C GLN A 262 10.11 12.83 16.41
N PRO A 263 10.08 11.50 16.19
CA PRO A 263 11.26 10.77 15.74
C PRO A 263 11.72 11.34 14.39
N ILE A 264 13.03 11.56 14.26
CA ILE A 264 13.62 12.16 13.05
C ILE A 264 13.31 11.29 11.82
N ILE A 265 13.32 9.97 11.99
CA ILE A 265 13.01 8.96 10.99
C ILE A 265 11.93 8.03 11.55
N SER A 266 10.88 7.80 10.78
CA SER A 266 9.77 6.92 11.14
C SER A 266 9.98 5.49 10.67
N GLY A 267 10.75 5.30 9.59
CA GLY A 267 11.09 3.96 9.12
C GLY A 267 12.10 3.90 7.98
N ILE A 268 12.43 2.67 7.61
CA ILE A 268 13.33 2.28 6.55
C ILE A 268 12.61 1.31 5.64
N ALA A 269 12.45 1.69 4.38
CA ALA A 269 11.85 0.86 3.33
C ALA A 269 12.92 0.48 2.30
N PHE A 270 12.71 -0.63 1.60
CA PHE A 270 13.64 -1.07 0.57
C PHE A 270 12.93 -1.84 -0.55
N ASN A 271 13.49 -1.76 -1.76
CA ASN A 271 13.04 -2.52 -2.92
C ASN A 271 14.18 -3.38 -3.47
N ARG A 272 13.91 -4.68 -3.65
CA ARG A 272 14.84 -5.66 -4.24
C ARG A 272 14.72 -5.73 -5.77
N ASP A 273 13.53 -5.46 -6.29
CA ASP A 273 13.20 -5.69 -7.69
C ASP A 273 13.47 -4.43 -8.53
N GLU A 274 14.68 -3.87 -8.43
CA GLU A 274 15.10 -2.67 -9.16
C GLU A 274 16.15 -3.01 -10.21
N ALA A 275 16.11 -2.31 -11.33
CA ALA A 275 17.17 -2.28 -12.32
C ALA A 275 17.41 -0.86 -12.80
N LYS A 276 18.69 -0.50 -12.99
CA LYS A 276 19.14 0.81 -13.43
C LYS A 276 19.38 0.78 -14.93
N LEU A 277 18.89 1.80 -15.62
CA LEU A 277 19.22 2.12 -17.00
C LEU A 277 19.81 3.52 -17.06
N THR A 278 20.93 3.67 -17.75
CA THR A 278 21.58 4.95 -17.99
C THR A 278 21.81 5.11 -19.48
N ILE A 279 21.37 6.24 -20.04
CA ILE A 279 21.74 6.70 -21.37
C ILE A 279 22.78 7.81 -21.21
N LEU A 280 23.97 7.58 -21.76
CA LEU A 280 25.15 8.41 -21.55
C LEU A 280 25.35 9.38 -22.71
N GLY A 281 25.79 10.61 -22.40
CA GLY A 281 26.15 11.62 -23.39
C GLY A 281 25.00 12.03 -24.31
N VAL A 282 23.81 12.28 -23.75
CA VAL A 282 22.67 12.82 -24.50
C VAL A 282 22.83 14.34 -24.67
N PRO A 283 22.44 14.96 -25.80
CA PRO A 283 22.51 16.41 -25.94
C PRO A 283 21.66 17.13 -24.89
N ASP A 284 22.22 18.12 -24.18
CA ASP A 284 21.48 18.90 -23.17
C ASP A 284 20.61 19.96 -23.84
N VAL A 285 19.51 19.52 -24.43
CA VAL A 285 18.53 20.37 -25.12
C VAL A 285 17.11 20.12 -24.62
N PRO A 286 16.25 21.14 -24.59
CA PRO A 286 14.86 20.99 -24.20
C PRO A 286 14.16 19.85 -24.97
N GLY A 287 13.48 18.98 -24.21
CA GLY A 287 12.71 17.85 -24.75
C GLY A 287 13.46 16.52 -24.83
N VAL A 288 14.76 16.45 -24.54
CA VAL A 288 15.50 15.17 -24.52
C VAL A 288 14.93 14.20 -23.48
N ALA A 289 14.66 14.64 -22.26
CA ALA A 289 14.04 13.80 -21.22
C ALA A 289 12.69 13.21 -21.68
N SER A 290 11.88 14.01 -22.39
CA SER A 290 10.61 13.54 -22.97
C SER A 290 10.84 12.51 -24.08
N LYS A 291 11.83 12.71 -24.95
CA LYS A 291 12.19 11.71 -25.98
C LYS A 291 12.64 10.38 -25.37
N ILE A 292 13.30 10.41 -24.21
CA ILE A 292 13.75 9.22 -23.48
C ILE A 292 12.58 8.51 -22.80
N LEU A 293 11.74 9.24 -22.05
CA LEU A 293 10.70 8.63 -21.21
C LEU A 293 9.38 8.35 -21.94
N SER A 294 9.03 9.07 -23.00
CA SER A 294 7.75 8.85 -23.70
C SER A 294 7.64 7.44 -24.31
N PRO A 295 8.68 6.88 -24.97
CA PRO A 295 8.65 5.50 -25.45
C PRO A 295 8.52 4.46 -24.32
N ILE A 296 9.17 4.70 -23.18
CA ILE A 296 9.09 3.84 -21.99
C ILE A 296 7.66 3.85 -21.42
N GLY A 297 7.06 5.04 -21.26
CA GLY A 297 5.68 5.19 -20.81
C GLY A 297 4.66 4.61 -21.80
N ALA A 298 4.86 4.78 -23.11
CA ALA A 298 4.02 4.19 -24.15
C ALA A 298 4.05 2.65 -24.13
N ALA A 299 5.15 2.05 -23.65
CA ALA A 299 5.27 0.63 -23.43
C ALA A 299 4.66 0.16 -22.09
N ASN A 300 4.05 1.07 -21.31
CA ASN A 300 3.47 0.84 -20.00
C ASN A 300 4.50 0.26 -19.00
N ILE A 301 5.74 0.78 -19.04
CA ILE A 301 6.80 0.47 -18.08
C ILE A 301 6.81 1.58 -17.03
N GLU A 302 6.66 1.19 -15.76
CA GLU A 302 6.72 2.12 -14.63
C GLU A 302 8.18 2.49 -14.34
N VAL A 303 8.44 3.79 -14.26
CA VAL A 303 9.73 4.37 -13.88
C VAL A 303 9.63 4.85 -12.44
N ASP A 304 10.65 4.51 -11.64
CA ASP A 304 10.68 4.84 -10.23
C ASP A 304 11.56 6.06 -9.95
N MET A 305 12.88 5.92 -10.01
CA MET A 305 13.81 7.04 -9.84
C MET A 305 14.23 7.61 -11.20
N ILE A 306 14.36 8.94 -11.28
CA ILE A 306 14.95 9.65 -12.41
C ILE A 306 16.05 10.57 -11.88
N ILE A 307 17.24 10.45 -12.46
CA ILE A 307 18.42 11.25 -12.12
C ILE A 307 19.03 11.74 -13.42
N GLN A 308 19.17 13.06 -13.53
CA GLN A 308 19.86 13.69 -14.66
C GLN A 308 21.03 14.50 -14.12
N ASN A 309 22.23 14.17 -14.58
CA ASN A 309 23.44 14.93 -14.29
C ASN A 309 23.88 15.66 -15.56
N VAL A 310 24.11 16.97 -15.45
CA VAL A 310 24.57 17.80 -16.56
C VAL A 310 26.09 17.78 -16.60
N GLU A 311 26.67 17.52 -17.76
CA GLU A 311 28.12 17.56 -17.99
C GLU A 311 28.56 18.94 -18.50
N GLU A 312 29.85 19.28 -18.34
CA GLU A 312 30.41 20.57 -18.81
C GLU A 312 30.54 20.65 -20.34
N ASP A 313 30.42 19.54 -21.06
CA ASP A 313 30.60 19.45 -22.52
C ASP A 313 29.31 19.70 -23.33
N GLY A 314 28.23 20.10 -22.65
CA GLY A 314 26.92 20.31 -23.28
C GLY A 314 26.13 19.03 -23.50
N THR A 315 26.59 17.90 -22.94
CA THR A 315 25.83 16.66 -22.84
C THR A 315 25.36 16.42 -21.41
N THR A 316 24.50 15.43 -21.24
CA THR A 316 23.95 15.02 -19.96
C THR A 316 23.85 13.51 -19.91
N ASP A 317 23.99 12.96 -18.72
CA ASP A 317 23.70 11.56 -18.46
C ASP A 317 22.31 11.47 -17.84
N PHE A 318 21.47 10.62 -18.42
CA PHE A 318 20.10 10.42 -17.94
C PHE A 318 19.96 8.99 -17.43
N THR A 319 19.72 8.86 -16.13
CA THR A 319 19.58 7.58 -15.44
C THR A 319 18.19 7.45 -14.87
N PHE A 320 17.60 6.26 -15.00
CA PHE A 320 16.35 5.94 -14.33
C PHE A 320 16.31 4.48 -13.88
N THR A 321 15.42 4.17 -12.93
CA THR A 321 15.17 2.80 -12.49
C THR A 321 13.80 2.31 -12.91
N VAL A 322 13.71 1.00 -13.13
CA VAL A 322 12.48 0.28 -13.46
C VAL A 322 12.44 -1.02 -12.66
N ASN A 323 11.27 -1.66 -12.61
CA ASN A 323 11.18 -3.00 -12.04
C ASN A 323 12.13 -3.96 -12.80
N ARG A 324 12.87 -4.79 -12.07
CA ARG A 324 13.85 -5.75 -12.62
C ARG A 324 13.25 -6.63 -13.73
N GLY A 325 11.98 -7.01 -13.63
CA GLY A 325 11.28 -7.80 -14.65
C GLY A 325 11.08 -7.10 -16.00
N GLU A 326 11.07 -5.76 -16.01
CA GLU A 326 10.88 -4.95 -17.22
C GLU A 326 12.21 -4.54 -17.89
N LEU A 327 13.35 -4.85 -17.28
CA LEU A 327 14.67 -4.40 -17.73
C LEU A 327 14.95 -4.73 -19.21
N ALA A 328 14.71 -5.98 -19.62
CA ALA A 328 15.02 -6.42 -20.98
C ALA A 328 14.22 -5.62 -22.03
N LYS A 329 12.96 -5.32 -21.73
CA LYS A 329 12.07 -4.55 -22.59
C LYS A 329 12.46 -3.07 -22.60
N ALA A 330 12.72 -2.49 -21.43
CA ALA A 330 13.15 -1.11 -21.27
C ALA A 330 14.49 -0.85 -21.98
N LYS A 331 15.46 -1.76 -21.84
CA LYS A 331 16.77 -1.69 -22.47
C LYS A 331 16.66 -1.59 -23.99
N LYS A 332 15.86 -2.47 -24.60
CA LYS A 332 15.67 -2.47 -26.06
C LYS A 332 15.12 -1.13 -26.56
N ILE A 333 14.09 -0.59 -25.88
CA ILE A 333 13.48 0.70 -26.22
C ILE A 333 14.52 1.82 -26.06
N LEU A 334 15.34 1.78 -25.01
CA LEU A 334 16.35 2.79 -24.74
C LEU A 334 17.50 2.75 -25.75
N GLU A 335 17.94 1.58 -26.22
CA GLU A 335 18.94 1.42 -27.29
C GLU A 335 18.47 2.00 -28.63
N GLU A 336 17.20 1.75 -28.99
CA GLU A 336 16.57 2.36 -30.17
C GLU A 336 16.51 3.89 -30.03
N THR A 337 16.14 4.37 -28.84
CA THR A 337 16.06 5.81 -28.54
C THR A 337 17.43 6.48 -28.56
N ALA A 338 18.46 5.83 -28.01
CA ALA A 338 19.84 6.30 -28.00
C ALA A 338 20.38 6.55 -29.41
N THR A 339 20.09 5.62 -30.33
CA THR A 339 20.45 5.76 -31.75
C THR A 339 19.75 6.96 -32.39
N ALA A 340 18.47 7.18 -32.07
CA ALA A 340 17.68 8.26 -32.66
C ALA A 340 18.10 9.66 -32.19
N ILE A 341 18.63 9.78 -30.97
CA ILE A 341 19.02 11.07 -30.37
C ILE A 341 20.53 11.32 -30.34
N GLY A 342 21.32 10.38 -30.88
CA GLY A 342 22.78 10.51 -30.96
C GLY A 342 23.49 10.38 -29.62
N ALA A 343 22.99 9.55 -28.71
CA ALA A 343 23.63 9.27 -27.43
C ALA A 343 24.88 8.39 -27.60
N ARG A 344 25.82 8.47 -26.65
CA ARG A 344 27.09 7.72 -26.69
C ARG A 344 26.88 6.22 -26.48
N GLU A 345 26.19 5.86 -25.42
CA GLU A 345 25.94 4.45 -25.07
C GLU A 345 24.77 4.29 -24.10
N VAL A 346 24.30 3.05 -23.97
CA VAL A 346 23.30 2.65 -22.97
C VAL A 346 23.95 1.64 -22.02
N ALA A 347 23.97 1.97 -20.74
CA ALA A 347 24.45 1.10 -19.67
C ALA A 347 23.28 0.61 -18.81
N THR A 348 23.34 -0.65 -18.39
CA THR A 348 22.30 -1.25 -17.55
C THR A 348 22.91 -2.02 -16.39
N ARG A 349 22.24 -2.05 -15.24
CA ARG A 349 22.67 -2.78 -14.04
C ARG A 349 21.46 -3.35 -13.30
N ASP A 350 21.48 -4.63 -12.92
CA ASP A 350 20.38 -5.33 -12.25
C ASP A 350 20.72 -5.97 -10.90
N ASP A 351 22.00 -5.95 -10.51
CA ASP A 351 22.53 -6.39 -9.20
C ASP A 351 22.45 -5.28 -8.13
N ILE A 352 21.38 -4.48 -8.18
CA ILE A 352 21.17 -3.32 -7.31
C ILE A 352 19.88 -3.43 -6.50
N VAL A 353 19.86 -2.69 -5.39
CA VAL A 353 18.69 -2.52 -4.52
C VAL A 353 18.55 -1.07 -4.10
N LYS A 354 17.33 -0.69 -3.77
CA LYS A 354 16.99 0.63 -3.24
C LYS A 354 16.75 0.54 -1.74
N VAL A 355 17.43 1.37 -0.96
CA VAL A 355 17.20 1.52 0.49
C VAL A 355 16.84 2.96 0.77
N SER A 356 15.77 3.19 1.52
CA SER A 356 15.27 4.53 1.80
C SER A 356 14.95 4.72 3.27
N ILE A 357 15.34 5.85 3.81
CA ILE A 357 14.88 6.34 5.12
C ILE A 357 13.74 7.32 4.90
N VAL A 358 12.70 7.26 5.74
CA VAL A 358 11.48 8.07 5.63
C VAL A 358 11.13 8.67 7.00
N GLY A 359 10.83 9.96 7.06
CA GLY A 359 10.31 10.61 8.26
C GLY A 359 10.03 12.10 8.07
N VAL A 360 8.90 12.59 8.60
CA VAL A 360 8.56 14.03 8.52
C VAL A 360 9.56 14.91 9.29
N GLY A 361 10.18 14.36 10.34
CA GLY A 361 11.21 15.04 11.13
C GLY A 361 12.42 15.50 10.32
N MET A 362 12.64 14.93 9.13
CA MET A 362 13.71 15.33 8.20
C MET A 362 13.60 16.79 7.73
N ARG A 363 12.39 17.37 7.67
CA ARG A 363 12.17 18.78 7.27
C ARG A 363 12.87 19.77 8.20
N SER A 364 12.95 19.44 9.49
CA SER A 364 13.39 20.35 10.55
C SER A 364 14.75 19.98 11.15
N HIS A 365 15.33 18.83 10.78
CA HIS A 365 16.58 18.33 11.33
C HIS A 365 17.69 18.30 10.27
N ALA A 366 18.68 19.17 10.43
CA ALA A 366 19.89 19.12 9.62
C ALA A 366 20.75 17.89 9.97
N GLY A 367 21.47 17.35 8.98
CA GLY A 367 22.48 16.30 9.20
C GLY A 367 21.99 14.86 9.06
N VAL A 368 20.70 14.62 8.78
CA VAL A 368 20.14 13.28 8.53
C VAL A 368 20.88 12.55 7.40
N ALA A 369 21.04 13.22 6.25
CA ALA A 369 21.77 12.66 5.10
C ALA A 369 23.22 12.32 5.45
N SER A 370 23.92 13.22 6.14
CA SER A 370 25.31 13.01 6.58
C SER A 370 25.43 11.78 7.48
N LYS A 371 24.50 11.62 8.42
CA LYS A 371 24.44 10.46 9.32
C LYS A 371 24.23 9.16 8.54
N MET A 372 23.30 9.14 7.60
CA MET A 372 23.05 7.98 6.72
C MET A 372 24.28 7.59 5.91
N PHE A 373 24.92 8.56 5.25
CA PHE A 373 26.07 8.29 4.38
C PHE A 373 27.29 7.85 5.19
N THR A 374 27.51 8.43 6.37
CA THR A 374 28.58 8.01 7.28
C THR A 374 28.36 6.56 7.73
N ALA A 375 27.15 6.21 8.14
CA ALA A 375 26.80 4.85 8.57
C ALA A 375 27.03 3.80 7.48
N LEU A 376 26.65 4.11 6.23
CA LEU A 376 26.90 3.21 5.10
C LEU A 376 28.39 3.10 4.78
N ALA A 377 29.15 4.21 4.87
CA ALA A 377 30.58 4.22 4.61
C ALA A 377 31.39 3.42 5.66
N GLU A 378 30.99 3.47 6.93
CA GLU A 378 31.63 2.71 8.03
C GLU A 378 31.52 1.18 7.82
N GLU A 379 30.43 0.73 7.19
CA GLU A 379 30.22 -0.68 6.78
C GLU A 379 30.84 -1.00 5.41
N GLY A 380 31.54 -0.05 4.78
CA GLY A 380 32.15 -0.22 3.46
C GLY A 380 31.14 -0.32 2.30
N ILE A 381 29.92 0.19 2.49
CA ILE A 381 28.85 0.13 1.50
C ILE A 381 28.96 1.33 0.55
N ASN A 382 29.26 1.07 -0.72
CA ASN A 382 29.33 2.10 -1.73
C ASN A 382 27.94 2.55 -2.18
N ILE A 383 27.72 3.86 -2.28
CA ILE A 383 26.47 4.46 -2.77
C ILE A 383 26.60 4.72 -4.26
N LEU A 384 25.73 4.09 -5.06
CA LEU A 384 25.72 4.21 -6.52
C LEU A 384 24.92 5.42 -6.98
N MET A 385 23.81 5.71 -6.31
CA MET A 385 22.91 6.83 -6.63
C MET A 385 22.22 7.32 -5.36
N ILE A 386 21.87 8.62 -5.35
CA ILE A 386 21.13 9.27 -4.27
C ILE A 386 19.93 9.99 -4.91
N SER A 387 18.77 9.87 -4.29
CA SER A 387 17.60 10.71 -4.55
C SER A 387 16.95 11.11 -3.24
N THR A 388 16.29 12.26 -3.22
CA THR A 388 15.71 12.83 -2.00
C THR A 388 14.35 13.47 -2.30
N SER A 389 13.43 13.37 -1.35
CA SER A 389 12.26 14.25 -1.22
C SER A 389 12.38 15.03 0.11
N GLU A 390 11.34 15.78 0.49
CA GLU A 390 11.33 16.52 1.75
C GLU A 390 11.42 15.63 2.99
N ILE A 391 10.90 14.40 2.89
CA ILE A 391 10.76 13.47 4.02
C ILE A 391 11.37 12.10 3.73
N LYS A 392 12.21 12.00 2.69
CA LYS A 392 12.81 10.74 2.24
C LYS A 392 14.19 10.96 1.66
N ILE A 393 15.12 10.05 1.98
CA ILE A 393 16.37 9.88 1.23
C ILE A 393 16.45 8.43 0.78
N SER A 394 16.62 8.23 -0.52
CA SER A 394 16.79 6.93 -1.17
C SER A 394 18.21 6.81 -1.71
N VAL A 395 18.83 5.67 -1.44
CA VAL A 395 20.13 5.30 -2.02
C VAL A 395 20.00 4.01 -2.82
N ILE A 396 20.74 3.93 -3.92
CA ILE A 396 20.96 2.68 -4.63
C ILE A 396 22.32 2.12 -4.23
N ILE A 397 22.33 0.85 -3.82
CA ILE A 397 23.53 0.10 -3.42
C ILE A 397 23.54 -1.26 -4.12
N GLU A 398 24.64 -2.00 -4.01
CA GLU A 398 24.69 -3.37 -4.52
C GLU A 398 23.82 -4.32 -3.68
N GLU A 399 23.18 -5.28 -4.34
CA GLU A 399 22.16 -6.15 -3.72
C GLU A 399 22.66 -6.93 -2.50
N ASN A 400 23.93 -7.35 -2.52
CA ASN A 400 24.55 -8.10 -1.43
C ASN A 400 24.59 -7.33 -0.10
N TYR A 401 24.52 -5.99 -0.14
CA TYR A 401 24.57 -5.14 1.06
C TYR A 401 23.20 -4.81 1.64
N LEU A 402 22.10 -5.28 1.05
CA LEU A 402 20.74 -4.89 1.46
C LEU A 402 20.50 -5.05 2.96
N GLU A 403 20.68 -6.27 3.49
CA GLU A 403 20.36 -6.56 4.88
C GLU A 403 21.31 -5.81 5.84
N LEU A 404 22.59 -5.69 5.46
CA LEU A 404 23.58 -4.97 6.24
C LEU A 404 23.23 -3.47 6.31
N ALA A 405 22.92 -2.86 5.17
CA ALA A 405 22.50 -1.46 5.08
C ALA A 405 21.25 -1.19 5.93
N VAL A 406 20.21 -2.01 5.78
CA VAL A 406 18.96 -1.84 6.55
C VAL A 406 19.23 -1.97 8.04
N ARG A 407 19.96 -2.99 8.51
CA ARG A 407 20.27 -3.19 9.94
C ARG A 407 21.14 -2.07 10.52
N CYS A 408 22.17 -1.65 9.78
CA CYS A 408 23.05 -0.55 10.18
C CYS A 408 22.25 0.74 10.33
N LEU A 409 21.50 1.14 9.30
CA LEU A 409 20.68 2.35 9.35
C LEU A 409 19.61 2.27 10.45
N HIS A 410 18.98 1.11 10.66
CA HIS A 410 17.99 0.92 11.72
C HIS A 410 18.58 1.17 13.11
N THR A 411 19.80 0.68 13.35
CA THR A 411 20.53 0.88 14.61
C THR A 411 20.96 2.35 14.77
N VAL A 412 21.58 2.94 13.74
CA VAL A 412 22.12 4.31 13.78
C VAL A 412 21.03 5.35 14.00
N PHE A 413 19.82 5.12 13.48
CA PHE A 413 18.68 6.01 13.69
C PHE A 413 17.87 5.70 14.97
N GLY A 414 18.32 4.79 15.84
CA GLY A 414 17.63 4.50 17.10
C GLY A 414 16.25 3.86 16.92
N LEU A 415 16.09 3.11 15.82
CA LEU A 415 14.83 2.43 15.52
C LEU A 415 14.75 1.04 16.17
N ASP A 416 15.88 0.52 16.64
CA ASP A 416 15.96 -0.73 17.41
C ASP A 416 15.03 -0.67 18.63
N ARG A 417 14.28 -1.75 18.83
CA ARG A 417 13.58 -1.99 20.10
C ARG A 417 14.56 -2.30 21.23
N GLU A 418 14.17 -1.98 22.47
CA GLU A 418 15.04 -2.14 23.64
C GLU A 418 15.31 -3.61 24.00
N HIS A 419 14.37 -4.53 23.76
CA HIS A 419 14.46 -5.93 24.21
C HIS A 419 14.02 -6.98 23.15
N GLY A 420 14.86 -8.00 22.91
CA GLY A 420 14.56 -9.24 22.17
C GLY A 420 14.48 -9.18 20.63
N GLU A 421 14.11 -10.33 20.02
CA GLU A 421 13.67 -10.59 18.62
C GLU A 421 12.20 -10.22 18.28
N SER A 422 11.90 -9.46 17.22
CA SER A 422 10.51 -9.25 16.75
C SER A 422 9.86 -10.56 16.36
N SER A 423 8.74 -10.87 17.02
CA SER A 423 7.93 -12.05 16.73
C SER A 423 7.05 -11.87 15.49
N ALA A 424 6.91 -10.64 15.00
CA ALA A 424 6.10 -10.34 13.84
C ALA A 424 6.75 -10.89 12.57
N ARG A 425 5.98 -11.69 11.84
CA ARG A 425 6.32 -12.14 10.49
C ARG A 425 5.48 -11.31 9.53
N ALA A 426 5.95 -10.10 9.20
CA ALA A 426 5.38 -9.34 8.08
C ALA A 426 5.66 -10.01 6.73
#